data_AF-A0A452GUL1-F1
#
_entry.id   AF-A0A452GUL1-F1
#
_cell.length_a   1.000
_cell.length_b   1.000
_cell.length_c   1.000
_cell.angle_alpha   90.00
_cell.angle_beta   90.00
_cell.angle_gamma   90.00
#
_symmetry.space_group_name_H-M   'P 1'
#
loop_
_entity.id
_entity.type
_entity.pdbx_description
1 polymer ?
#
loop_
_entity_poly.entity_id
_entity_poly.type
_entity_poly.pdbx_seq_one_letter_code
_entity_poly.pdbx_strand_id
1 'polypeptide(L)'
;RPAVGLGEEFYREAIEHCRSYNARLCAERSMRLPFLDSQTGVAQNNCYIWMEKTHRGPGLAPGQIYTYPARCWRKKQRLSILEDPRLRPCEPSLGRAPLGFGPPSDSGSPSPPPPGRAPVRFGQPQSAPPGVRALTSGPP
;
A
#
# COMPACT_ATOMS: atom_id res chain seq x y z
N ARG A 1 -27.67 -41.14 -25.30
CA ARG A 1 -27.35 -40.07 -24.30
C ARG A 1 -25.88 -39.74 -24.48
N PRO A 2 -25.47 -38.52 -24.85
CA PRO A 2 -24.06 -38.25 -25.03
C PRO A 2 -23.37 -38.20 -23.65
N ALA A 3 -22.10 -38.59 -23.61
CA ALA A 3 -21.26 -38.60 -22.43
C ALA A 3 -20.81 -37.17 -22.05
N VAL A 4 -21.77 -36.33 -21.64
CA VAL A 4 -21.57 -34.88 -21.45
C VAL A 4 -20.59 -34.54 -20.30
N GLY A 5 -20.23 -35.47 -19.42
CA GLY A 5 -19.43 -35.16 -18.22
C GLY A 5 -17.91 -35.39 -18.29
N LEU A 6 -17.38 -36.18 -19.22
CA LEU A 6 -15.96 -36.59 -19.15
C LEU A 6 -14.98 -35.53 -19.68
N GLY A 7 -15.37 -34.78 -20.71
CA GLY A 7 -14.53 -33.71 -21.26
C GLY A 7 -14.52 -32.45 -20.40
N GLU A 8 -15.61 -32.19 -19.68
CA GLU A 8 -15.75 -31.02 -18.80
C GLU A 8 -14.85 -31.14 -17.58
N GLU A 9 -14.80 -32.31 -16.95
CA GLU A 9 -13.89 -32.56 -15.82
C GLU A 9 -12.42 -32.49 -16.23
N PHE A 10 -12.06 -33.06 -17.39
CA PHE A 10 -10.69 -32.94 -17.92
C PHE A 10 -10.30 -31.49 -18.21
N TYR A 11 -11.19 -30.71 -18.83
CA TYR A 11 -10.92 -29.30 -19.11
C TYR A 11 -10.81 -28.48 -17.81
N ARG A 12 -11.68 -28.75 -16.83
CA ARG A 12 -11.64 -28.11 -15.51
C ARG A 12 -10.31 -28.38 -14.80
N GLU A 13 -9.85 -29.64 -14.79
CA GLU A 13 -8.56 -30.03 -14.23
C GLU A 13 -7.41 -29.35 -14.97
N ALA A 14 -7.46 -29.29 -16.30
CA ALA A 14 -6.44 -28.61 -17.10
C ALA A 14 -6.33 -27.11 -16.76
N ILE A 15 -7.47 -26.41 -16.60
CA ILE A 15 -7.47 -25.00 -16.19
C ILE A 15 -6.88 -24.83 -14.78
N GLU A 16 -7.21 -25.72 -13.85
CA GLU A 16 -6.69 -25.66 -12.48
C GLU A 16 -5.18 -25.95 -12.44
N HIS A 17 -4.68 -26.87 -13.26
CA HIS A 17 -3.25 -27.10 -13.46
C HIS A 17 -2.55 -25.87 -14.04
N CYS A 18 -3.13 -25.22 -15.07
CA CYS A 18 -2.61 -23.97 -15.61
C CYS A 18 -2.55 -22.87 -14.55
N ARG A 19 -3.59 -22.75 -13.72
CA ARG A 19 -3.66 -21.77 -12.63
C ARG A 19 -2.59 -22.02 -11.58
N SER A 20 -2.45 -23.27 -11.14
CA SER A 20 -1.46 -23.70 -10.14
C SER A 20 -0.04 -23.47 -10.63
N TYR A 21 0.22 -23.78 -11.91
CA TYR A 21 1.50 -23.51 -12.54
C TYR A 21 1.81 -22.00 -12.60
N ASN A 22 0.85 -21.18 -13.03
CA ASN A 22 1.00 -19.73 -13.08
C ASN A 22 1.25 -19.12 -11.69
N ALA A 23 0.56 -19.63 -10.66
CA ALA A 23 0.78 -19.19 -9.28
C ALA A 23 2.21 -19.49 -8.81
N ARG A 24 2.71 -20.71 -9.07
CA ARG A 24 4.08 -21.10 -8.77
C ARG A 24 5.10 -20.24 -9.52
N LEU A 25 4.87 -19.98 -10.80
CA LEU A 25 5.73 -19.12 -11.62
C LEU A 25 5.81 -17.68 -11.07
N CYS A 26 4.68 -17.12 -10.64
CA CYS A 26 4.64 -15.79 -10.02
C CYS A 26 5.40 -15.74 -8.69
N ALA A 27 5.24 -16.77 -7.84
CA ALA A 27 5.97 -16.87 -6.59
C ALA A 27 7.49 -16.93 -6.86
N GLU A 28 7.91 -17.84 -7.73
CA GLU A 28 9.31 -17.99 -8.12
C GLU A 28 9.91 -16.70 -8.73
N ARG A 29 9.15 -15.98 -9.56
CA ARG A 29 9.58 -14.68 -10.11
C ARG A 29 9.78 -13.66 -9.00
N SER A 30 8.85 -13.57 -8.05
CA SER A 30 8.93 -12.60 -6.96
C SER A 30 10.11 -12.88 -6.01
N MET A 31 10.43 -14.16 -5.79
CA MET A 31 11.56 -14.57 -4.95
C MET A 31 12.93 -14.22 -5.56
N ARG A 32 13.03 -14.08 -6.89
CA ARG A 32 14.28 -13.77 -7.59
C ARG A 32 14.53 -12.28 -7.80
N LEU A 33 13.52 -11.43 -7.56
CA LEU A 33 13.67 -9.98 -7.68
C LEU A 33 14.20 -9.39 -6.36
N PRO A 34 15.06 -8.34 -6.40
CA PRO A 34 15.56 -7.66 -7.60
C PRO A 34 16.69 -8.43 -8.31
N PHE A 35 16.74 -8.31 -9.64
CA PHE A 35 17.81 -8.89 -10.46
C PHE A 35 19.00 -7.94 -10.53
N LEU A 36 20.20 -8.40 -10.20
CA LEU A 36 21.40 -7.57 -10.25
C LEU A 36 22.11 -7.72 -11.61
N ASP A 37 22.09 -6.66 -12.41
CA ASP A 37 22.78 -6.64 -13.71
C ASP A 37 24.27 -6.33 -13.51
N SER A 38 25.14 -7.22 -13.99
CA SER A 38 26.59 -7.13 -13.82
C SER A 38 27.25 -6.04 -14.66
N GLN A 39 26.66 -5.68 -15.81
CA GLN A 39 27.24 -4.66 -16.69
C GLN A 39 26.96 -3.24 -16.18
N THR A 40 25.75 -2.99 -15.69
CA THR A 40 25.32 -1.64 -15.25
C THR A 40 25.38 -1.44 -13.74
N GLY A 41 25.47 -2.52 -12.96
CA GLY A 41 25.38 -2.48 -11.50
C GLY A 41 23.97 -2.12 -10.99
N VAL A 42 22.96 -2.11 -11.85
CA VAL A 42 21.58 -1.76 -11.48
C VAL A 42 20.85 -2.99 -10.96
N ALA A 43 20.25 -2.87 -9.77
CA ALA A 43 19.29 -3.84 -9.25
C ALA A 43 17.92 -3.61 -9.91
N GLN A 44 17.67 -4.34 -10.99
CA GLN A 44 16.47 -4.26 -11.81
C GLN A 44 15.25 -4.88 -11.11
N ASN A 45 14.10 -4.24 -11.32
CA ASN A 45 12.80 -4.74 -10.91
C ASN A 45 11.82 -4.59 -12.09
N ASN A 46 10.52 -4.78 -11.85
CA ASN A 46 9.51 -4.48 -12.86
C ASN A 46 9.62 -3.02 -13.32
N CYS A 47 9.66 -2.82 -14.64
CA CYS A 47 9.75 -1.49 -15.25
C CYS A 47 8.52 -1.22 -16.13
N TYR A 48 8.26 0.07 -16.39
CA TYR A 48 7.11 0.53 -17.18
C TYR A 48 7.55 1.31 -18.43
N ILE A 49 8.77 1.05 -18.90
CA ILE A 49 9.34 1.71 -20.09
C ILE A 49 8.71 1.19 -21.38
N TRP A 50 8.20 -0.04 -21.36
CA TRP A 50 7.56 -0.68 -22.49
C TRP A 50 6.08 -0.29 -22.53
N MET A 51 5.70 0.46 -23.57
CA MET A 51 4.35 0.95 -23.75
C MET A 51 3.82 0.58 -25.14
N GLU A 52 2.56 0.14 -25.19
CA GLU A 52 1.88 -0.21 -26.43
C GLU A 52 1.52 1.01 -27.28
N LYS A 53 1.25 0.77 -28.58
CA LYS A 53 0.80 1.83 -29.50
C LYS A 53 -0.55 2.42 -29.08
N THR A 54 -1.41 1.61 -28.46
CA THR A 54 -2.71 2.02 -27.89
C THR A 54 -2.57 3.05 -26.76
N HIS A 55 -1.42 3.09 -26.07
CA HIS A 55 -1.13 4.07 -25.03
C HIS A 55 -0.60 5.40 -25.59
N ARG A 56 -0.36 5.51 -26.90
CA ARG A 56 0.11 6.77 -27.52
C ARG A 56 -1.05 7.76 -27.59
N GLY A 57 -0.96 8.82 -26.79
CA GLY A 57 -1.84 9.99 -26.88
C GLY A 57 -1.23 11.12 -27.70
N PRO A 58 -2.02 12.15 -28.04
CA PRO A 58 -1.51 13.38 -28.65
C PRO A 58 -0.53 14.10 -27.72
N GLY A 59 0.36 14.91 -28.28
CA GLY A 59 1.23 15.81 -27.49
C GLY A 59 0.44 16.81 -26.66
N LEU A 60 0.88 17.07 -25.43
CA LEU A 60 0.24 18.04 -24.53
C LEU A 60 0.93 19.40 -24.52
N ALA A 61 2.25 19.45 -24.77
CA ALA A 61 3.04 20.66 -24.82
C ALA A 61 3.41 21.06 -26.27
N PRO A 62 3.67 22.35 -26.56
CA PRO A 62 4.17 22.78 -27.87
C PRO A 62 5.43 22.02 -28.27
N GLY A 63 5.46 21.48 -29.50
CA GLY A 63 6.57 20.67 -30.01
C GLY A 63 6.55 19.20 -29.59
N GLN A 64 5.62 18.77 -28.72
CA GLN A 64 5.46 17.37 -28.36
C GLN A 64 4.62 16.63 -29.40
N ILE A 65 5.14 15.53 -29.95
CA ILE A 65 4.43 14.73 -30.96
C ILE A 65 3.49 13.71 -30.30
N TYR A 66 3.97 13.07 -29.22
CA TYR A 66 3.22 12.03 -28.50
C TYR A 66 3.34 12.21 -26.99
N THR A 67 2.29 11.78 -26.29
CA THR A 67 2.28 11.66 -24.82
C THR A 67 1.95 10.23 -24.45
N TYR A 68 2.53 9.74 -23.36
CA TYR A 68 2.18 8.45 -22.78
C TYR A 68 1.67 8.61 -21.35
N PRO A 69 0.87 7.65 -20.82
CA PRO A 69 0.36 7.70 -19.46
C PRO A 69 1.50 7.79 -18.43
N ALA A 70 1.52 8.86 -17.65
CA ALA A 70 2.48 9.03 -16.58
C ALA A 70 2.00 8.33 -15.30
N ARG A 71 2.92 7.70 -14.57
CA ARG A 71 2.62 7.07 -13.28
C ARG A 71 2.77 8.09 -12.15
N CYS A 72 1.72 8.26 -11.36
CA CYS A 72 1.79 9.06 -10.15
C CYS A 72 2.76 8.40 -9.15
N TRP A 73 3.65 9.20 -8.56
CA TRP A 73 4.58 8.76 -7.53
C TRP A 73 4.59 9.77 -6.38
N ARG A 74 4.94 9.31 -5.18
CA ARG A 74 5.07 10.17 -3.99
C ARG A 74 6.33 9.78 -3.23
N LYS A 75 7.21 10.76 -3.01
CA LYS A 75 8.38 10.57 -2.15
C LYS A 75 7.93 10.49 -0.69
N LYS A 76 8.32 9.44 0.03
CA LYS A 76 8.12 9.36 1.50
C LYS A 76 9.08 10.35 2.17
N GLN A 77 8.58 11.22 3.05
CA GLN A 77 9.44 12.03 3.89
C GLN A 77 10.18 11.13 4.89
N ARG A 78 11.48 11.36 5.07
CA ARG A 78 12.29 10.68 6.07
C ARG A 78 12.19 11.48 7.37
N LEU A 79 11.83 10.82 8.48
CA LEU A 79 12.01 11.40 9.81
C LEU A 79 13.50 11.60 10.09
N SER A 80 13.86 12.60 10.89
CA SER A 80 15.25 12.77 11.30
C SER A 80 15.66 11.54 12.12
N ILE A 81 16.92 11.13 12.02
CA ILE A 81 17.44 9.90 12.65
C ILE A 81 17.20 9.89 14.17
N LEU A 82 17.07 11.08 14.78
CA LEU A 82 16.84 11.27 16.22
C LEU A 82 15.41 10.91 16.68
N GLU A 83 14.44 10.90 15.76
CA GLU A 83 13.03 10.64 16.07
C GLU A 83 12.61 9.19 15.77
N ASP A 84 13.50 8.33 15.24
CA ASP A 84 13.22 6.90 15.08
C ASP A 84 13.21 6.24 16.47
N PRO A 85 12.06 5.76 16.97
CA PRO A 85 11.97 5.15 18.30
C PRO A 85 12.91 3.94 18.46
N ARG A 86 13.36 3.35 17.35
CA ARG A 86 14.28 2.20 17.31
C ARG A 86 15.75 2.58 17.47
N LEU A 87 16.08 3.87 17.37
CA LEU A 87 17.45 4.39 17.46
C LEU A 87 17.67 5.24 18.72
N ARG A 88 16.71 5.24 19.66
CA ARG A 88 16.92 5.91 20.95
C ARG A 88 18.02 5.19 21.73
N PRO A 89 19.10 5.88 22.14
CA PRO A 89 20.00 5.34 23.14
C PRO A 89 19.20 4.99 24.40
N CYS A 90 19.34 3.75 24.87
CA CYS A 90 18.83 3.35 26.17
C CYS A 90 19.65 4.11 27.22
N GLU A 91 19.10 5.19 27.77
CA GLU A 91 19.71 5.88 28.91
C GLU A 91 19.86 4.86 30.06
N PRO A 92 21.07 4.58 30.56
CA PRO A 92 21.21 3.74 31.74
C PRO A 92 20.61 4.52 32.92
N SER A 93 19.48 4.02 33.42
CA SER A 93 18.74 4.62 34.52
C SER A 93 19.57 4.61 35.80
N LEU A 94 20.35 5.67 36.03
CA LEU A 94 20.89 5.99 37.36
C LEU A 94 19.70 6.31 38.27
N GLY A 95 19.49 5.45 39.25
CA GLY A 95 18.34 5.46 40.15
C GLY A 95 18.14 6.80 40.86
N ARG A 96 16.90 7.29 40.83
CA ARG A 96 16.45 8.38 41.69
C ARG A 96 15.41 7.83 42.66
N ALA A 97 15.80 7.72 43.93
CA ALA A 97 14.97 7.30 45.05
C ALA A 97 13.85 8.33 45.34
N PRO A 98 12.72 7.91 45.95
CA PRO A 98 11.59 8.79 46.24
C PRO A 98 11.76 9.45 47.61
N LEU A 99 11.54 10.76 47.70
CA LEU A 99 11.31 11.44 48.98
C LEU A 99 9.92 12.07 48.94
N GLY A 100 9.05 11.59 49.83
CA GLY A 100 7.72 12.13 50.07
C GLY A 100 7.65 13.01 51.31
N PHE A 101 6.51 13.73 51.36
CA PHE A 101 5.77 14.26 52.52
C PHE A 101 6.04 15.66 53.09
N GLY A 102 5.03 16.54 52.85
CA GLY A 102 4.35 17.41 53.84
C GLY A 102 4.28 18.92 53.49
N PRO A 103 3.30 19.71 53.99
CA PRO A 103 1.90 19.45 54.39
C PRO A 103 0.88 20.40 53.69
N PRO A 104 -0.45 20.29 53.93
CA PRO A 104 -1.49 21.06 53.22
C PRO A 104 -1.89 22.32 54.01
N SER A 105 -2.26 23.41 53.31
CA SER A 105 -2.94 24.56 53.92
C SER A 105 -3.85 25.28 52.92
N ASP A 106 -5.12 25.29 53.34
CA ASP A 106 -6.34 25.98 52.95
C ASP A 106 -6.30 27.19 52.00
N SER A 107 -7.30 27.23 51.10
CA SER A 107 -8.37 28.26 51.02
C SER A 107 -8.77 28.62 49.58
N GLY A 108 -10.09 28.66 49.31
CA GLY A 108 -10.67 29.59 48.32
C GLY A 108 -11.13 29.04 46.96
N SER A 109 -12.33 28.45 46.93
CA SER A 109 -13.41 28.58 45.92
C SER A 109 -13.20 28.34 44.40
N PRO A 110 -14.25 27.85 43.69
CA PRO A 110 -14.12 27.21 42.38
C PRO A 110 -14.22 28.20 41.21
N SER A 111 -13.39 28.00 40.19
CA SER A 111 -13.52 28.64 38.87
C SER A 111 -14.33 27.74 37.92
N PRO A 112 -15.22 28.29 37.08
CA PRO A 112 -16.10 27.50 36.21
C PRO A 112 -15.34 26.90 35.00
N PRO A 113 -15.79 25.76 34.45
CA PRO A 113 -15.14 25.13 33.31
C PRO A 113 -15.44 25.87 31.99
N PRO A 114 -14.51 25.86 31.02
CA PRO A 114 -14.76 26.41 29.69
C PRO A 114 -15.78 25.56 28.91
N PRO A 115 -16.58 26.18 28.02
CA PRO A 115 -17.65 25.51 27.30
C PRO A 115 -17.11 24.46 26.32
N GLY A 116 -17.83 23.34 26.27
CA GLY A 116 -17.47 22.13 25.55
C GLY A 116 -17.13 22.35 24.08
N ARG A 117 -15.97 21.83 23.67
CA ARG A 117 -15.65 21.61 22.26
C ARG A 117 -16.15 20.21 21.89
N ALA A 118 -17.12 20.18 21.00
CA ALA A 118 -17.78 18.97 20.52
C ALA A 118 -16.78 17.89 20.06
N PRO A 119 -17.11 16.59 20.24
CA PRO A 119 -16.30 15.52 19.70
C PRO A 119 -16.25 15.61 18.17
N VAL A 120 -15.04 15.48 17.63
CA VAL A 120 -14.81 15.38 16.19
C VAL A 120 -15.58 14.16 15.68
N ARG A 121 -16.60 14.42 14.86
CA ARG A 121 -17.40 13.40 14.18
C ARG A 121 -16.45 12.61 13.27
N PHE A 122 -16.23 11.33 13.59
CA PHE A 122 -15.58 10.38 12.68
C PHE A 122 -16.36 10.39 11.36
N GLY A 123 -15.73 10.92 10.31
CA GLY A 123 -16.26 10.88 8.96
C GLY A 123 -16.41 9.44 8.50
N GLN A 124 -17.60 9.11 8.00
CA GLN A 124 -17.93 7.84 7.35
C GLN A 124 -16.94 7.49 6.23
N PRO A 125 -16.75 6.19 5.94
CA PRO A 125 -16.01 5.76 4.76
C PRO A 125 -16.72 6.28 3.50
N GLN A 126 -15.99 7.03 2.68
CA GLN A 126 -16.47 7.46 1.38
C GLN A 126 -16.72 6.24 0.51
N SER A 127 -17.96 6.15 0.01
CA SER A 127 -18.40 5.23 -1.03
C SER A 127 -17.58 5.43 -2.31
N ALA A 128 -17.28 4.32 -2.97
CA ALA A 128 -16.53 4.28 -4.22
C ALA A 128 -17.27 5.04 -5.35
N PRO A 129 -16.54 5.69 -6.29
CA PRO A 129 -17.14 6.31 -7.47
C PRO A 129 -17.73 5.24 -8.42
N PRO A 130 -18.82 5.57 -9.14
CA PRO A 130 -19.53 4.64 -10.01
C PRO A 130 -18.73 4.44 -11.31
N GLY A 131 -18.46 3.20 -11.73
CA GLY A 131 -17.85 3.00 -13.05
C GLY A 131 -17.25 1.66 -13.41
N VAL A 132 -17.06 0.71 -12.48
CA VAL A 132 -16.61 -0.64 -12.84
C VAL A 132 -17.80 -1.59 -12.92
N ARG A 133 -18.40 -1.68 -14.11
CA ARG A 133 -19.29 -2.80 -14.46
C ARG A 133 -18.49 -4.09 -14.36
N ALA A 134 -18.85 -4.93 -13.40
CA ALA A 134 -18.42 -6.32 -13.36
C ALA A 134 -18.96 -7.02 -14.62
N LEU A 135 -18.06 -7.35 -15.55
CA LEU A 135 -18.38 -8.29 -16.63
C LEU A 135 -18.42 -9.69 -16.01
N THR A 136 -19.59 -10.05 -15.52
CA THR A 136 -19.99 -11.44 -15.33
C THR A 136 -20.97 -11.75 -16.46
N SER A 137 -20.54 -12.62 -17.36
CA SER A 137 -21.45 -13.35 -18.23
C SER A 137 -20.79 -14.68 -18.56
N GLY A 138 -21.34 -15.75 -17.97
CA GLY A 138 -21.11 -17.13 -18.38
C GLY A 138 -21.73 -17.44 -19.75
N PRO A 139 -21.45 -18.64 -20.29
CA PRO A 139 -21.72 -18.97 -21.69
C PRO A 139 -23.15 -19.49 -21.93
N PRO A 140 -23.61 -19.52 -23.20
CA PRO A 140 -24.86 -20.15 -23.59
C PRO A 140 -24.82 -21.68 -23.51
#